data_AF-A0A662G8K7-F1
#
_entry.id   AF-A0A662G8K7-F1
#
_cell.length_a   1.000
_cell.length_b   1.000
_cell.length_c   1.000
_cell.angle_alpha   90.00
_cell.angle_beta   90.00
_cell.angle_gamma   90.00
#
_symmetry.space_group_name_H-M   'P 1'
#
loop_
_entity.id
_entity.type
_entity.pdbx_description
1 polymer ?
#
loop_
_entity_poly.entity_id
_entity_poly.type
_entity_poly.pdbx_seq_one_letter_code
_entity_poly.pdbx_strand_id
1 'polypeptide(L)'
;MGRLLPHWKVEELEEYVLNSRAAYEWGMAERDANRRRFKAMMPYLRAVRLCGEVLKAFNNKAEAFKKLRKLNRTLRELGIDREVKLDAAELEDLKEEIKERMRADADYQEAREAWVLGRGAREYYDLKCVFQLKEKGDWAPKTFDDVLNMPADLESAVRELLKRKEEARQQYKKGEEKEGQKEQKEKKEEK
;
A
#
# COMPACT_ATOMS: atom_id res chain seq x y z
N MET A 1 -35.59 -22.58 14.91
CA MET A 1 -34.53 -21.54 14.94
C MET A 1 -35.13 -20.27 14.38
N GLY A 2 -35.10 -19.15 15.12
CA GLY A 2 -35.63 -17.87 14.65
C GLY A 2 -34.81 -17.34 13.48
N ARG A 3 -35.45 -16.68 12.52
CA ARG A 3 -34.78 -16.03 11.39
C ARG A 3 -33.95 -14.85 11.90
N LEU A 4 -32.70 -14.72 11.44
CA LEU A 4 -31.95 -13.47 11.60
C LEU A 4 -32.78 -12.36 10.90
N LEU A 5 -33.01 -11.23 11.58
CA LEU A 5 -33.79 -10.09 11.05
C LEU A 5 -35.20 -10.48 10.57
N PRO A 6 -36.10 -10.93 11.48
CA PRO A 6 -37.41 -11.48 11.11
C PRO A 6 -38.37 -10.46 10.50
N HIS A 7 -38.11 -9.16 10.64
CA HIS A 7 -38.89 -8.06 10.05
C HIS A 7 -38.48 -7.72 8.61
N TRP A 8 -37.42 -8.34 8.09
CA TRP A 8 -37.01 -8.18 6.70
C TRP A 8 -37.76 -9.16 5.80
N LYS A 9 -38.11 -8.71 4.59
CA LYS A 9 -38.56 -9.62 3.54
C LYS A 9 -37.38 -10.45 3.04
N VAL A 10 -37.68 -11.61 2.46
CA VAL A 10 -36.63 -12.53 1.98
C VAL A 10 -35.79 -11.87 0.91
N GLU A 11 -36.45 -11.17 -0.01
CA GLU A 11 -35.84 -10.51 -1.15
C GLU A 11 -34.91 -9.37 -0.70
N GLU A 12 -35.30 -8.63 0.34
CA GLU A 12 -34.49 -7.54 0.92
C GLU A 12 -33.22 -8.09 1.60
N LEU A 13 -33.35 -9.23 2.29
CA LEU A 13 -32.22 -9.91 2.92
C LEU A 13 -31.27 -10.49 1.87
N GLU A 14 -31.80 -11.09 0.81
CA GLU A 14 -31.02 -11.60 -0.33
C GLU A 14 -30.26 -10.46 -1.02
N GLU A 15 -30.91 -9.33 -1.28
CA GLU A 15 -30.27 -8.15 -1.85
C GLU A 15 -29.14 -7.63 -0.93
N TYR A 16 -29.39 -7.53 0.37
CA TYR A 16 -28.36 -7.13 1.34
C TYR A 16 -27.15 -8.07 1.31
N VAL A 17 -27.38 -9.39 1.28
CA VAL A 17 -26.30 -10.39 1.19
C VAL A 17 -25.51 -10.23 -0.10
N LEU A 18 -26.19 -10.02 -1.23
CA LEU A 18 -25.54 -9.80 -2.53
C LEU A 18 -24.70 -8.51 -2.52
N ASN A 19 -25.22 -7.41 -1.99
CA ASN A 19 -24.49 -6.15 -1.86
C ASN A 19 -23.26 -6.31 -0.94
N SER A 20 -23.43 -6.97 0.21
CA SER A 20 -22.34 -7.20 1.17
C SER A 20 -21.24 -8.07 0.55
N ARG A 21 -21.61 -9.12 -0.19
CA ARG A 21 -20.67 -9.96 -0.92
C ARG A 21 -19.94 -9.17 -2.00
N ALA A 22 -20.66 -8.37 -2.78
CA ALA A 22 -20.06 -7.52 -3.81
C ALA A 22 -19.05 -6.54 -3.21
N ALA A 23 -19.37 -5.91 -2.07
CA ALA A 23 -18.42 -5.05 -1.37
C ALA A 23 -17.13 -5.80 -1.00
N TYR A 24 -17.25 -7.01 -0.43
CA TYR A 24 -16.08 -7.83 -0.11
C TYR A 24 -15.24 -8.17 -1.35
N GLU A 25 -15.88 -8.62 -2.44
CA GLU A 25 -15.21 -8.99 -3.69
C GLU A 25 -14.49 -7.78 -4.32
N TRP A 26 -15.15 -6.62 -4.37
CA TRP A 26 -14.52 -5.37 -4.82
C TRP A 26 -13.39 -4.91 -3.91
N GLY A 27 -13.50 -5.10 -2.59
CA GLY A 27 -12.41 -4.83 -1.65
C GLY A 27 -11.18 -5.71 -1.89
N MET A 28 -11.38 -6.97 -2.30
CA MET A 28 -10.28 -7.86 -2.70
C MET A 28 -9.63 -7.40 -4.00
N ALA A 29 -10.44 -7.01 -5.00
CA ALA A 29 -9.94 -6.47 -6.26
C ALA A 29 -9.17 -5.14 -6.05
N GLU A 30 -9.71 -4.22 -5.23
CA GLU A 30 -9.05 -2.97 -4.83
C GLU A 30 -7.66 -3.25 -4.24
N ARG A 31 -7.56 -4.26 -3.36
CA ARG A 31 -6.29 -4.61 -2.72
C ARG A 31 -5.25 -5.11 -3.72
N ASP A 32 -5.66 -5.90 -4.72
CA ASP A 32 -4.75 -6.34 -5.78
C ASP A 32 -4.30 -5.16 -6.66
N ALA A 33 -5.26 -4.31 -7.09
CA ALA A 33 -4.95 -3.11 -7.86
C ALA A 33 -3.98 -2.18 -7.12
N ASN A 34 -4.19 -1.98 -5.81
CA ASN A 34 -3.28 -1.21 -4.97
C ASN A 34 -1.87 -1.82 -4.93
N ARG A 35 -1.75 -3.16 -4.84
CA ARG A 35 -0.45 -3.84 -4.88
C ARG A 35 0.26 -3.61 -6.20
N ARG A 36 -0.45 -3.70 -7.33
CA ARG A 36 0.09 -3.42 -8.67
C ARG A 36 0.56 -1.98 -8.78
N ARG A 37 -0.25 -1.03 -8.30
CA ARG A 37 0.09 0.39 -8.25
C ARG A 37 1.38 0.64 -7.47
N PHE A 38 1.51 0.03 -6.29
CA PHE A 38 2.76 0.11 -5.53
C PHE A 38 3.94 -0.49 -6.30
N LYS A 39 3.78 -1.66 -6.91
CA LYS A 39 4.83 -2.31 -7.70
C LYS A 39 5.31 -1.43 -8.86
N ALA A 40 4.40 -0.84 -9.62
CA ALA A 40 4.72 0.10 -10.71
C ALA A 40 5.45 1.35 -10.20
N MET A 41 5.11 1.82 -9.00
CA MET A 41 5.72 2.99 -8.36
C MET A 41 7.15 2.72 -7.83
N MET A 42 7.47 1.48 -7.44
CA MET A 42 8.71 1.16 -6.71
C MET A 42 10.02 1.57 -7.42
N PRO A 43 10.20 1.34 -8.74
CA PRO A 43 11.41 1.76 -9.45
C PRO A 43 11.67 3.28 -9.34
N TYR A 44 10.62 4.09 -9.49
CA TYR A 44 10.69 5.55 -9.37
C TYR A 44 11.03 5.98 -7.93
N LEU A 45 10.39 5.39 -6.92
CA LEU A 45 10.70 5.70 -5.52
C LEU A 45 12.15 5.35 -5.15
N ARG A 46 12.70 4.29 -5.75
CA ARG A 46 14.11 3.94 -5.57
C ARG A 46 15.02 5.03 -6.14
N ALA A 47 14.73 5.54 -7.33
CA ALA A 47 15.48 6.65 -7.92
C ALA A 47 15.40 7.93 -7.06
N VAL A 48 14.19 8.32 -6.63
CA VAL A 48 13.99 9.48 -5.72
C VAL A 48 14.75 9.31 -4.40
N ARG A 49 14.74 8.10 -3.82
CA ARG A 49 15.52 7.77 -2.63
C ARG A 49 17.01 7.93 -2.87
N LEU A 50 17.51 7.44 -4.00
CA LEU A 50 18.92 7.60 -4.38
C LEU A 50 19.30 9.07 -4.52
N CYS A 51 18.46 9.94 -5.09
CA CYS A 51 18.72 11.39 -5.08
C CYS A 51 18.92 11.92 -3.65
N GLY A 52 18.01 11.56 -2.74
CA GLY A 52 18.11 11.92 -1.33
C GLY A 52 19.35 11.35 -0.64
N GLU A 53 19.77 10.15 -0.99
CA GLU A 53 20.99 9.53 -0.48
C GLU A 53 22.26 10.22 -1.00
N VAL A 54 22.29 10.64 -2.26
CA VAL A 54 23.39 11.43 -2.83
C VAL A 54 23.49 12.75 -2.06
N LEU A 55 22.38 13.49 -1.91
CA LEU A 55 22.29 14.74 -1.14
C LEU A 55 22.82 14.60 0.30
N LYS A 56 22.41 13.55 1.02
CA LYS A 56 22.91 13.26 2.37
C LYS A 56 24.42 12.99 2.43
N ALA A 57 25.01 12.52 1.34
CA ALA A 57 26.43 12.19 1.27
C ALA A 57 27.31 13.35 0.77
N PHE A 58 26.78 14.56 0.50
CA PHE A 58 27.55 15.67 -0.11
C PHE A 58 28.86 16.00 0.61
N ASN A 59 28.88 15.94 1.95
CA ASN A 59 30.06 16.20 2.76
C ASN A 59 31.14 15.12 2.63
N ASN A 60 30.82 13.96 2.06
CA ASN A 60 31.74 12.88 1.73
C ASN A 60 31.71 12.62 0.21
N LYS A 61 32.52 13.36 -0.55
CA LYS A 61 32.53 13.32 -2.01
C LYS A 61 32.69 11.89 -2.58
N ALA A 62 33.54 11.07 -1.98
CA ALA A 62 33.75 9.70 -2.44
C ALA A 62 32.46 8.85 -2.34
N GLU A 63 31.74 8.97 -1.22
CA GLU A 63 30.46 8.28 -1.03
C GLU A 63 29.35 8.88 -1.91
N ALA A 64 29.33 10.21 -2.08
CA ALA A 64 28.40 10.88 -2.97
C ALA A 64 28.54 10.42 -4.42
N PHE A 65 29.78 10.36 -4.95
CA PHE A 65 30.02 9.86 -6.31
C PHE A 65 29.65 8.38 -6.48
N LYS A 66 29.89 7.55 -5.48
CA LYS A 66 29.45 6.15 -5.49
C LYS A 66 27.93 6.03 -5.59
N LYS A 67 27.19 6.82 -4.82
CA LYS A 67 25.71 6.87 -4.87
C LYS A 67 25.20 7.48 -6.16
N LEU A 68 25.87 8.50 -6.70
CA LEU A 68 25.54 9.13 -7.97
C LEU A 68 25.66 8.16 -9.15
N ARG A 69 26.70 7.32 -9.17
CA ARG A 69 26.83 6.24 -10.18
C ARG A 69 25.67 5.26 -10.13
N LYS A 70 25.20 4.90 -8.91
CA LYS A 70 24.01 4.04 -8.74
C LYS A 70 22.75 4.73 -9.24
N LEU A 71 22.58 6.02 -8.91
CA LEU A 71 21.48 6.83 -9.41
C LEU A 71 21.47 6.84 -10.94
N ASN A 72 22.58 7.20 -11.59
CA ASN A 72 22.67 7.23 -13.06
C ASN A 72 22.36 5.88 -13.71
N ARG A 73 22.74 4.76 -13.08
CA ARG A 73 22.32 3.42 -13.55
C ARG A 73 20.82 3.21 -13.43
N THR A 74 20.22 3.53 -12.27
CA THR A 74 18.76 3.40 -12.07
C THR A 74 17.98 4.32 -13.00
N LEU A 75 18.48 5.52 -13.31
CA LEU A 75 17.87 6.41 -14.30
C LEU A 75 17.84 5.78 -15.69
N ARG A 76 18.93 5.14 -16.14
CA ARG A 76 18.95 4.41 -17.42
C ARG A 76 17.96 3.25 -17.43
N GLU A 77 17.84 2.51 -16.33
CA GLU A 77 16.84 1.44 -16.17
C GLU A 77 15.40 1.98 -16.28
N LEU A 78 15.16 3.25 -15.93
CA LEU A 78 13.90 3.97 -16.10
C LEU A 78 13.74 4.66 -17.47
N GLY A 79 14.70 4.52 -18.38
CA GLY A 79 14.70 5.24 -19.67
C GLY A 79 14.95 6.75 -19.55
N ILE A 80 15.55 7.21 -18.45
CA ILE A 80 15.97 8.60 -18.25
C ILE A 80 17.43 8.72 -18.74
N ASP A 81 17.59 9.13 -20.01
CA ASP A 81 18.90 9.23 -20.66
C ASP A 81 19.53 10.61 -20.46
N ARG A 82 19.90 10.90 -19.20
CA ARG A 82 20.78 12.03 -18.85
C ARG A 82 21.73 11.61 -17.74
N GLU A 83 22.95 12.10 -17.81
CA GLU A 83 23.92 11.95 -16.73
C GLU A 83 23.78 13.11 -15.76
N VAL A 84 23.53 12.77 -14.49
CA VAL A 84 23.32 13.76 -13.43
C VAL A 84 24.66 14.07 -12.77
N LYS A 85 24.90 15.34 -12.48
CA LYS A 85 26.11 15.78 -11.78
C LYS A 85 25.88 15.83 -10.28
N LEU A 86 26.99 15.92 -9.52
CA LEU A 86 26.91 16.13 -8.08
C LEU A 86 26.58 17.60 -7.78
N ASP A 87 25.32 17.96 -7.98
CA ASP A 87 24.77 19.29 -7.73
C ASP A 87 23.43 19.18 -7.00
N ALA A 88 23.22 20.01 -5.98
CA ALA A 88 22.06 19.88 -5.11
C ALA A 88 20.77 20.34 -5.78
N ALA A 89 20.81 21.42 -6.57
CA ALA A 89 19.66 21.91 -7.30
C ALA A 89 19.26 20.91 -8.39
N GLU A 90 20.24 20.42 -9.14
CA GLU A 90 20.00 19.40 -10.18
C GLU A 90 19.35 18.13 -9.60
N LEU A 91 19.77 17.69 -8.42
CA LEU A 91 19.20 16.51 -7.76
C LEU A 91 17.77 16.74 -7.24
N GLU A 92 17.42 17.97 -6.83
CA GLU A 92 16.04 18.29 -6.45
C GLU A 92 15.13 18.36 -7.68
N ASP A 93 15.56 19.02 -8.76
CA ASP A 93 14.83 19.08 -10.02
C ASP A 93 14.59 17.67 -10.58
N LEU A 94 15.61 16.82 -10.52
CA LEU A 94 15.50 15.42 -10.93
C LEU A 94 14.45 14.63 -10.13
N LYS A 95 14.27 14.90 -8.83
CA LYS A 95 13.22 14.21 -8.06
C LYS A 95 11.83 14.53 -8.60
N GLU A 96 11.60 15.78 -9.01
CA GLU A 96 10.34 16.16 -9.63
C GLU A 96 10.20 15.55 -11.02
N GLU A 97 11.26 15.55 -11.86
CA GLU A 97 11.25 14.86 -13.16
C GLU A 97 10.87 13.37 -13.01
N ILE A 98 11.48 12.66 -12.05
CA ILE A 98 11.18 11.25 -11.79
C ILE A 98 9.71 11.07 -11.38
N LYS A 99 9.17 11.96 -10.53
CA LYS A 99 7.75 11.90 -10.10
C LYS A 99 6.80 12.19 -11.26
N GLU A 100 7.15 13.11 -12.14
CA GLU A 100 6.36 13.41 -13.34
C GLU A 100 6.35 12.22 -14.30
N ARG A 101 7.51 11.60 -14.55
CA ARG A 101 7.57 10.38 -15.36
C ARG A 101 6.78 9.24 -14.75
N MET A 102 6.88 9.03 -13.43
CA MET A 102 6.04 8.07 -12.72
C MET A 102 4.55 8.35 -12.92
N ARG A 103 4.13 9.62 -12.86
CA ARG A 103 2.74 10.02 -13.11
C ARG A 103 2.36 9.89 -14.60
N ALA A 104 3.29 9.90 -15.53
CA ALA A 104 3.02 9.69 -16.95
C ALA A 104 3.10 8.21 -17.36
N ASP A 105 3.69 7.36 -16.52
CA ASP A 105 3.86 5.94 -16.77
C ASP A 105 2.51 5.22 -16.91
N ALA A 106 2.34 4.49 -18.02
CA ALA A 106 1.07 3.87 -18.37
C ALA A 106 0.67 2.77 -17.37
N ASP A 107 1.62 1.92 -16.97
CA ASP A 107 1.38 0.83 -16.03
C ASP A 107 0.97 1.38 -14.65
N TYR A 108 1.63 2.46 -14.20
CA TYR A 108 1.24 3.16 -12.98
C TYR A 108 -0.15 3.78 -13.09
N GLN A 109 -0.47 4.44 -14.20
CA GLN A 109 -1.78 5.08 -14.39
C GLN A 109 -2.91 4.06 -14.44
N GLU A 110 -2.76 2.98 -15.21
CA GLU A 110 -3.74 1.90 -15.29
C GLU A 110 -3.98 1.30 -13.89
N ALA A 111 -2.91 0.97 -13.16
CA ALA A 111 -3.04 0.40 -11.83
C ALA A 111 -3.64 1.40 -10.82
N ARG A 112 -3.33 2.69 -10.96
CA ARG A 112 -3.92 3.75 -10.13
C ARG A 112 -5.41 3.90 -10.41
N GLU A 113 -5.82 3.92 -11.68
CA GLU A 113 -7.22 4.02 -12.08
C GLU A 113 -8.02 2.82 -11.60
N ALA A 114 -7.52 1.60 -11.82
CA ALA A 114 -8.13 0.37 -11.31
C ALA A 114 -8.29 0.39 -9.78
N TRP A 115 -7.30 0.91 -9.06
CA TRP A 115 -7.39 1.07 -7.61
C TRP A 115 -8.47 2.08 -7.20
N VAL A 116 -8.54 3.24 -7.87
CA VAL A 116 -9.57 4.26 -7.59
C VAL A 116 -10.97 3.71 -7.86
N LEU A 117 -11.16 3.05 -9.00
CA LEU A 117 -12.45 2.45 -9.36
C LEU A 117 -12.83 1.31 -8.42
N GLY A 118 -11.91 0.41 -8.10
CA GLY A 118 -12.15 -0.69 -7.15
C GLY A 118 -12.53 -0.18 -5.76
N ARG A 119 -11.85 0.86 -5.27
CA ARG A 119 -12.21 1.54 -4.02
C ARG A 119 -13.61 2.15 -4.09
N GLY A 120 -13.91 2.88 -5.17
CA GLY A 120 -15.23 3.48 -5.37
C GLY A 120 -16.36 2.45 -5.45
N ALA A 121 -16.12 1.31 -6.12
CA ALA A 121 -17.07 0.21 -6.19
C ALA A 121 -17.32 -0.42 -4.82
N ARG A 122 -16.26 -0.70 -4.05
CA ARG A 122 -16.40 -1.19 -2.66
C ARG A 122 -17.23 -0.22 -1.82
N GLU A 123 -16.85 1.06 -1.81
CA GLU A 123 -17.53 2.10 -1.04
C GLU A 123 -19.01 2.25 -1.46
N TYR A 124 -19.32 2.13 -2.75
CA TYR A 124 -20.69 2.13 -3.25
C TYR A 124 -21.54 1.00 -2.67
N TYR A 125 -21.05 -0.23 -2.68
CA TYR A 125 -21.78 -1.38 -2.12
C TYR A 125 -21.85 -1.36 -0.60
N ASP A 126 -20.79 -0.90 0.08
CA ASP A 126 -20.79 -0.68 1.53
C ASP A 126 -21.90 0.30 1.91
N LEU A 127 -21.98 1.45 1.24
CA LEU A 127 -23.00 2.47 1.51
C LEU A 127 -24.42 1.98 1.23
N LYS A 128 -24.61 1.16 0.18
CA LYS A 128 -25.90 0.49 -0.06
C LYS A 128 -26.33 -0.35 1.14
N CYS A 129 -25.43 -1.19 1.66
CA CYS A 129 -25.70 -2.01 2.83
C CYS A 129 -26.07 -1.14 4.05
N VAL A 130 -25.32 -0.05 4.27
CA VAL A 130 -25.58 0.90 5.37
C VAL A 130 -26.97 1.53 5.24
N PHE A 131 -27.35 1.99 4.05
CA PHE A 131 -28.67 2.60 3.84
C PHE A 131 -29.80 1.61 4.01
N GLN A 132 -29.67 0.37 3.51
CA GLN A 132 -30.66 -0.69 3.74
C GLN A 132 -30.85 -0.95 5.25
N LEU A 133 -29.75 -1.08 6.01
CA LEU A 133 -29.82 -1.24 7.47
C LEU A 133 -30.48 -0.03 8.15
N LYS A 134 -30.14 1.19 7.70
CA LYS A 134 -30.68 2.43 8.29
C LYS A 134 -32.18 2.56 8.06
N GLU A 135 -32.66 2.24 6.86
CA GLU A 135 -34.09 2.25 6.52
C GLU A 135 -34.90 1.28 7.38
N LYS A 136 -34.30 0.15 7.77
CA LYS A 136 -34.91 -0.87 8.62
C LYS A 136 -34.73 -0.62 10.12
N GLY A 137 -33.97 0.41 10.50
CA GLY A 137 -33.67 0.74 11.89
C GLY A 137 -32.64 -0.19 12.55
N ASP A 138 -31.94 -1.02 11.76
CA ASP A 138 -30.95 -2.00 12.24
C ASP A 138 -29.51 -1.48 12.17
N TRP A 139 -29.31 -0.27 11.64
CA TRP A 139 -27.99 0.36 11.62
C TRP A 139 -27.60 0.90 13.00
N ALA A 140 -26.62 0.24 13.63
CA ALA A 140 -26.02 0.67 14.88
C ALA A 140 -24.48 0.72 14.75
N PRO A 141 -23.87 1.89 14.52
CA PRO A 141 -22.42 2.01 14.45
C PRO A 141 -21.81 1.76 15.83
N LYS A 142 -20.67 1.05 15.86
CA LYS A 142 -19.94 0.81 17.11
C LYS A 142 -19.29 2.09 17.64
N THR A 143 -19.41 2.29 18.94
CA THR A 143 -18.83 3.40 19.69
C THR A 143 -17.49 3.04 20.31
N PHE A 144 -16.82 4.02 20.91
CA PHE A 144 -15.62 3.77 21.71
C PHE A 144 -15.91 2.85 22.91
N ASP A 145 -17.06 3.04 23.58
CA ASP A 145 -17.44 2.23 24.73
C ASP A 145 -17.75 0.78 24.34
N ASP A 146 -18.31 0.54 23.15
CA ASP A 146 -18.48 -0.81 22.61
C ASP A 146 -17.14 -1.56 22.45
N VAL A 147 -16.06 -0.83 22.13
CA VAL A 147 -14.73 -1.43 21.98
C VAL A 147 -14.14 -1.78 23.34
N LEU A 148 -14.33 -0.91 24.34
CA LEU A 148 -13.88 -1.18 25.72
C LEU A 148 -14.66 -2.33 26.36
N ASN A 149 -15.92 -2.50 25.99
CA ASN A 149 -16.82 -3.54 26.50
C ASN A 149 -17.07 -4.64 25.46
N MET A 150 -16.07 -4.95 24.64
CA MET A 150 -16.17 -5.98 23.61
C MET A 150 -16.45 -7.35 24.24
N PRO A 151 -17.32 -8.20 23.63
CA PRO A 151 -17.51 -9.57 24.09
C PRO A 151 -16.18 -10.32 24.19
N ALA A 152 -15.98 -11.06 25.29
CA ALA A 152 -14.68 -11.65 25.64
C ALA A 152 -14.18 -12.67 24.59
N ASP A 153 -15.10 -13.41 23.96
CA ASP A 153 -14.81 -14.34 22.86
C ASP A 153 -14.28 -13.59 21.62
N LEU A 154 -14.95 -12.52 21.23
CA LEU A 154 -14.52 -11.65 20.14
C LEU A 154 -13.19 -10.97 20.45
N GLU A 155 -13.04 -10.43 21.67
CA GLU A 155 -11.81 -9.78 22.11
C GLU A 155 -10.62 -10.74 22.01
N SER A 156 -10.79 -11.98 22.51
CA SER A 156 -9.74 -13.01 22.45
C SER A 156 -9.35 -13.34 21.00
N ALA A 157 -10.33 -13.54 20.12
CA ALA A 157 -10.09 -13.80 18.70
C ALA A 157 -9.37 -12.62 18.00
N VAL A 158 -9.77 -11.38 18.29
CA VAL A 158 -9.14 -10.18 17.75
C VAL A 158 -7.70 -10.04 18.26
N ARG A 159 -7.45 -10.27 19.56
CA ARG A 159 -6.09 -10.22 20.13
C ARG A 159 -5.17 -11.26 19.52
N GLU A 160 -5.67 -12.48 19.30
CA GLU A 160 -4.90 -13.52 18.61
C GLU A 160 -4.56 -13.10 17.17
N LEU A 161 -5.52 -12.56 16.43
CA LEU A 161 -5.30 -12.04 15.08
C LEU A 161 -4.22 -10.95 15.07
N LEU A 162 -4.26 -10.02 16.02
CA LEU A 162 -3.27 -8.94 16.15
C LEU A 162 -1.88 -9.50 16.48
N LYS A 163 -1.79 -10.49 17.37
CA LYS A 163 -0.54 -11.20 17.68
C LYS A 163 0.07 -11.84 16.43
N ARG A 164 -0.72 -12.60 15.66
CA ARG A 164 -0.28 -13.24 14.41
C ARG A 164 0.20 -12.20 13.38
N LYS A 165 -0.48 -11.06 13.28
CA LYS A 165 -0.06 -9.94 12.40
C LYS A 165 1.29 -9.36 12.83
N GLU A 166 1.53 -9.21 14.13
CA GLU A 166 2.81 -8.71 14.63
C GLU A 166 3.94 -9.72 14.41
N GLU A 167 3.70 -11.00 14.67
CA GLU A 167 4.65 -12.07 14.37
C GLU A 167 5.06 -12.08 12.89
N ALA A 168 4.09 -11.97 11.98
CA ALA A 168 4.36 -11.88 10.54
C ALA A 168 5.21 -10.64 10.17
N ARG A 169 4.93 -9.48 10.79
CA ARG A 169 5.74 -8.26 10.60
C ARG A 169 7.17 -8.44 11.10
N GLN A 170 7.35 -9.08 12.25
CA GLN A 170 8.68 -9.33 12.82
C GLN A 170 9.48 -10.32 11.97
N GLN A 171 8.84 -11.37 11.44
CA GLN A 171 9.47 -12.29 10.50
C GLN A 171 9.92 -11.57 9.23
N TYR A 172 9.06 -10.71 8.68
CA TYR A 172 9.39 -9.90 7.51
C TYR A 172 10.60 -8.98 7.76
N LYS A 173 10.63 -8.24 8.87
CA LYS A 173 11.78 -7.40 9.27
C LYS A 173 13.08 -8.21 9.40
N LYS A 174 13.04 -9.37 10.06
CA LYS A 174 14.20 -10.26 10.19
C LYS A 174 14.68 -10.77 8.82
N GLY A 175 13.77 -10.95 7.87
CA GLY A 175 14.10 -11.28 6.48
C GLY A 175 14.89 -10.14 5.80
N GLU A 176 14.37 -8.91 5.87
CA GLU A 176 15.03 -7.74 5.31
C GLU A 176 16.41 -7.48 5.93
N GLU A 177 16.56 -7.66 7.25
CA GLU A 177 17.85 -7.53 7.95
C GLU A 177 18.87 -8.57 7.47
N LYS A 178 18.43 -9.82 7.25
CA LYS A 178 19.30 -10.90 6.75
C LYS A 178 19.74 -10.67 5.30
N GLU A 179 18.82 -10.22 4.45
CA GLU A 179 19.16 -9.84 3.07
C GLU A 179 20.12 -8.65 3.03
N GLY A 180 19.88 -7.62 3.85
CA GLY A 180 20.76 -6.47 3.98
C GLY A 180 22.17 -6.84 4.47
N GLN A 181 22.28 -7.81 5.39
CA GLN A 181 23.57 -8.34 5.84
C GLN A 181 24.30 -9.17 4.77
N LYS A 182 23.57 -9.96 3.98
CA LYS A 182 24.13 -10.71 2.84
C LYS A 182 24.70 -9.77 1.77
N GLU A 183 23.92 -8.77 1.36
CA GLU A 183 24.40 -7.77 0.39
C GLU A 183 25.64 -7.00 0.88
N GLN A 184 25.78 -6.79 2.19
CA GLN A 184 26.95 -6.14 2.76
C GLN A 184 28.19 -7.04 2.78
N LYS A 185 28.02 -8.36 2.95
CA LYS A 185 29.11 -9.33 2.86
C LYS A 185 29.60 -9.50 1.43
N GLU A 186 28.69 -9.65 0.46
CA GLU A 186 29.05 -9.75 -0.96
C GLU A 186 29.82 -8.51 -1.45
N LYS A 187 29.41 -7.30 -1.03
CA LYS A 187 30.14 -6.05 -1.32
C LYS A 187 31.51 -5.93 -0.66
N LYS A 188 31.82 -6.74 0.35
CA LYS A 188 33.14 -6.80 0.99
C LYS A 188 34.05 -7.86 0.36
N GLU A 189 33.49 -8.88 -0.29
CA GLU A 189 34.24 -9.94 -0.96
C GLU A 189 34.60 -9.58 -2.42
N GLU A 190 33.87 -8.66 -3.06
CA GLU A 190 34.20 -8.10 -4.39
C GLU A 190 35.24 -6.94 -4.36
N LYS A 191 35.90 -6.69 -3.22
CA LYS A 191 36.89 -5.63 -3.01
C LYS A 191 38.26 -6.19 -2.63
#